data_AF-T0YYU6-F1
#
_entry.id   AF-T0YYU6-F1
#
_cell.length_a   1.000
_cell.length_b   1.000
_cell.length_c   1.000
_cell.angle_alpha   90.00
_cell.angle_beta   90.00
_cell.angle_gamma   90.00
#
_symmetry.space_group_name_H-M   'P 1'
#
loop_
_entity.id
_entity.type
_entity.pdbx_description
1 polymer ?
#
loop_
_entity_poly.entity_id
_entity_poly.type
_entity_poly.pdbx_seq_one_letter_code
_entity_poly.pdbx_strand_id
1 'polypeptide(L)'
;MAFIFALIVAVASTIDLVVGTATMSRTHAELRRRFLMLQVQLERSPESPGISEIQEWKGDRLIIEADEPPIYVALDLLCENEVATARKDELDKAGSDVKRADVKWWQALTAQWLHWQNLPEV
;
A
#
# COMPACT_ATOMS: atom_id res chain seq x y z
N MET A 1 -40.03 -14.47 4.42
CA MET A 1 -39.55 -13.12 4.05
C MET A 1 -38.08 -12.89 4.41
N ALA A 2 -37.65 -13.07 5.67
CA ALA A 2 -36.24 -12.84 6.07
C ALA A 2 -35.19 -13.63 5.25
N PHE A 3 -35.50 -14.87 4.86
CA PHE A 3 -34.60 -15.71 4.06
C PHE A 3 -34.31 -15.15 2.66
N ILE A 4 -35.31 -14.49 2.04
CA ILE A 4 -35.16 -13.89 0.70
C ILE A 4 -34.25 -12.67 0.79
N PHE A 5 -34.40 -11.85 1.82
CA PHE A 5 -33.51 -10.71 2.07
C PHE A 5 -32.09 -11.16 2.38
N ALA A 6 -31.91 -12.21 3.18
CA ALA A 6 -30.59 -12.77 3.47
C ALA A 6 -29.88 -13.27 2.20
N LEU A 7 -30.61 -13.94 1.30
CA LEU A 7 -30.08 -14.39 0.02
C LEU A 7 -29.66 -13.21 -0.88
N ILE A 8 -30.48 -12.16 -0.96
CA ILE A 8 -30.17 -10.97 -1.76
C ILE A 8 -28.90 -10.28 -1.23
N VAL A 9 -28.77 -10.11 0.09
CA VAL A 9 -27.59 -9.51 0.71
C VAL A 9 -26.36 -10.36 0.44
N ALA A 10 -26.43 -11.69 0.62
CA ALA A 10 -25.28 -12.57 0.37
C ALA A 10 -24.79 -12.50 -1.09
N VAL A 11 -25.70 -12.46 -2.05
CA VAL A 11 -25.35 -12.31 -3.47
C VAL A 11 -24.74 -10.94 -3.74
N ALA A 12 -25.34 -9.87 -3.23
CA ALA A 12 -24.82 -8.51 -3.40
C ALA A 12 -23.41 -8.35 -2.80
N SER A 13 -23.17 -8.86 -1.58
CA SER A 13 -21.86 -8.82 -0.92
C SER A 13 -20.80 -9.62 -1.67
N THR A 14 -21.17 -10.76 -2.26
CA THR A 14 -20.24 -11.57 -3.05
C THR A 14 -19.85 -10.84 -4.35
N ILE A 15 -20.82 -10.20 -5.01
CA ILE A 15 -20.56 -9.38 -6.21
C ILE A 15 -19.67 -8.20 -5.85
N ASP A 16 -19.96 -7.49 -4.76
CA ASP A 16 -19.18 -6.36 -4.28
C ASP A 16 -17.72 -6.76 -3.98
N LEU A 17 -17.52 -7.91 -3.30
CA LEU A 17 -16.19 -8.44 -3.02
C LEU A 17 -15.38 -8.72 -4.30
N VAL A 18 -16.02 -9.34 -5.30
CA VAL A 18 -15.35 -9.68 -6.57
C VAL A 18 -15.06 -8.42 -7.38
N VAL A 19 -16.01 -7.48 -7.46
CA VAL A 19 -15.87 -6.23 -8.23
C VAL A 19 -14.83 -5.31 -7.59
N GLY A 20 -14.82 -5.19 -6.25
CA GLY A 20 -13.81 -4.43 -5.51
C GLY A 20 -12.41 -4.99 -5.75
N THR A 21 -12.26 -6.31 -5.63
CA THR A 21 -10.98 -7.00 -5.90
C THR A 21 -10.53 -6.83 -7.34
N ALA A 22 -11.45 -6.97 -8.31
CA ALA A 22 -11.15 -6.77 -9.72
C ALA A 22 -10.71 -5.33 -10.01
N THR A 23 -11.35 -4.34 -9.41
CA THR A 23 -11.00 -2.92 -9.56
C THR A 23 -9.61 -2.65 -9.01
N MET A 24 -9.31 -3.12 -7.79
CA MET A 24 -7.99 -2.97 -7.19
C MET A 24 -6.89 -3.62 -8.05
N SER A 25 -7.14 -4.82 -8.58
CA SER A 25 -6.19 -5.52 -9.46
C SER A 25 -5.88 -4.74 -10.74
N ARG A 26 -6.89 -4.07 -11.32
CA ARG A 26 -6.74 -3.25 -12.53
C ARG A 26 -5.95 -1.98 -12.23
N THR A 27 -6.24 -1.33 -11.10
CA THR A 27 -5.49 -0.16 -10.64
C THR A 27 -4.01 -0.49 -10.45
N HIS A 28 -3.69 -1.60 -9.77
CA HIS A 28 -2.31 -2.06 -9.63
C HIS A 28 -1.65 -2.36 -10.97
N ALA A 29 -2.34 -3.06 -11.87
CA ALA A 29 -1.79 -3.39 -13.19
C ALA A 29 -1.47 -2.13 -14.00
N GLU A 30 -2.33 -1.10 -13.96
CA GLU A 30 -2.10 0.14 -14.69
C GLU A 30 -0.98 0.99 -14.07
N LEU A 31 -0.94 1.14 -12.75
CA LEU A 31 0.15 1.84 -12.05
C LEU A 31 1.50 1.18 -12.37
N ARG A 32 1.55 -0.16 -12.29
CA ARG A 32 2.75 -0.93 -12.64
C ARG A 32 3.16 -0.72 -14.10
N ARG A 33 2.21 -0.71 -15.03
CA ARG A 33 2.46 -0.46 -16.45
C ARG A 33 3.06 0.92 -16.67
N ARG A 34 2.48 1.96 -16.08
CA ARG A 34 2.97 3.36 -16.18
C ARG A 34 4.38 3.50 -15.61
N PHE A 35 4.63 2.88 -14.46
CA PHE A 35 5.96 2.90 -13.85
C PHE A 35 7.01 2.20 -14.72
N LEU A 36 6.69 1.03 -15.29
CA LEU A 36 7.59 0.34 -16.22
C LEU A 36 7.85 1.17 -17.49
N MET A 37 6.83 1.86 -18.01
CA MET A 37 7.01 2.76 -19.15
C MET A 37 7.96 3.91 -18.82
N LEU A 38 7.92 4.47 -17.61
CA LEU A 38 8.87 5.48 -17.15
C LEU A 38 10.29 4.92 -17.04
N GLN A 39 10.45 3.69 -16.52
CA GLN A 39 11.76 3.03 -16.46
C GLN A 39 12.34 2.74 -17.84
N VAL A 40 11.51 2.31 -18.80
CA VAL A 40 11.95 2.11 -20.19
C VAL A 40 12.43 3.42 -20.81
N GLN A 41 11.80 4.54 -20.50
CA GLN A 41 12.25 5.87 -20.96
C GLN A 41 13.60 6.24 -20.35
N LEU A 42 13.78 5.98 -19.05
CA LEU A 42 15.04 6.21 -18.35
C LEU A 42 16.18 5.38 -18.97
N GLU A 43 15.94 4.09 -19.22
CA GLU A 43 16.95 3.16 -19.73
C GLU A 43 17.30 3.40 -21.21
N ARG A 44 16.37 4.00 -21.97
CA ARG A 44 16.59 4.40 -23.37
C ARG A 44 17.25 5.77 -23.50
N SER A 45 17.38 6.50 -22.39
CA SER A 45 17.94 7.84 -22.43
C SER A 45 19.45 7.83 -22.61
N PRO A 46 20.06 8.92 -23.12
CA PRO A 46 21.51 9.00 -23.27
C PRO A 46 22.21 8.84 -21.92
N GLU A 47 23.47 8.41 -21.94
CA GLU A 47 24.32 8.23 -20.74
C GLU A 47 24.46 9.51 -19.88
N SER A 48 24.19 10.69 -20.47
CA SER A 48 24.08 11.97 -19.77
C SER A 48 22.82 12.72 -20.20
N PRO A 49 21.67 12.48 -19.54
CA PRO A 49 20.42 13.16 -19.85
C PRO A 49 20.44 14.62 -19.39
N GLY A 50 19.67 15.47 -20.07
CA GLY A 50 19.56 16.88 -19.73
C GLY A 50 18.85 17.10 -18.39
N ILE A 51 19.14 18.23 -17.73
CA ILE A 51 18.47 18.60 -16.46
C ILE A 51 16.94 18.66 -16.62
N SER A 52 16.45 19.09 -17.79
CA SER A 52 15.02 19.13 -18.10
C SER A 52 14.38 17.74 -18.16
N GLU A 53 15.02 16.77 -18.79
CA GLU A 53 14.53 15.38 -18.86
C GLU A 53 14.48 14.73 -17.47
N ILE A 54 15.49 14.98 -16.66
CA ILE A 54 15.52 14.50 -15.26
C ILE A 54 14.36 15.10 -14.46
N GLN A 55 14.04 16.38 -14.64
CA GLN A 55 12.92 17.01 -13.96
C GLN A 55 11.57 16.46 -14.44
N GLU A 56 11.43 16.20 -15.74
CA GLU A 56 10.24 15.59 -16.32
C GLU A 56 9.99 14.19 -15.74
N TRP A 57 11.00 13.31 -15.73
CA TRP A 57 10.84 11.97 -15.15
C TRP A 57 10.54 12.00 -13.66
N LYS A 58 11.10 12.96 -12.91
CA LYS A 58 10.76 13.16 -11.50
C LYS A 58 9.30 13.58 -11.35
N GLY A 59 8.82 14.48 -12.21
CA GLY A 59 7.42 14.90 -12.25
C GLY A 59 6.49 13.72 -12.55
N ASP A 60 6.80 12.93 -13.58
CA ASP A 60 6.03 11.75 -13.95
C ASP A 60 5.98 10.70 -12.82
N ARG A 61 7.09 10.52 -12.10
CA ARG A 61 7.13 9.63 -10.94
C ARG A 61 6.18 10.12 -9.84
N LEU A 62 6.20 11.41 -9.51
CA LEU A 62 5.30 12.00 -8.52
C LEU A 62 3.83 11.89 -8.92
N ILE A 63 3.52 12.01 -10.21
CA ILE A 63 2.14 11.83 -10.72
C ILE A 63 1.70 10.38 -10.54
N ILE A 64 2.58 9.40 -10.83
CA ILE A 64 2.28 7.99 -10.60
C ILE A 64 2.08 7.71 -9.11
N GLU A 65 2.95 8.24 -8.23
CA GLU A 65 2.85 8.12 -6.77
C GLU A 65 1.57 8.77 -6.23
N ALA A 66 1.13 9.90 -6.81
CA ALA A 66 -0.10 10.58 -6.40
C ALA A 66 -1.38 9.79 -6.75
N ASP A 67 -1.32 8.93 -7.77
CA ASP A 67 -2.42 8.04 -8.16
C ASP A 67 -2.47 6.76 -7.33
N GLU A 68 -1.50 6.52 -6.44
CA GLU A 68 -1.52 5.39 -5.53
C GLU A 68 -2.64 5.54 -4.49
N PRO A 69 -3.34 4.45 -4.15
CA PRO A 69 -4.33 4.51 -3.09
C PRO A 69 -3.67 4.88 -1.76
N PRO A 70 -4.36 5.63 -0.88
CA PRO A 70 -3.82 6.07 0.39
C PRO A 70 -3.32 4.89 1.23
N ILE A 71 -2.11 5.04 1.79
CA ILE A 71 -1.46 4.00 2.58
C ILE A 71 -2.21 3.81 3.90
N TYR A 72 -2.48 2.55 4.26
CA TYR A 72 -3.01 2.19 5.58
C TYR A 72 -1.88 2.12 6.61
N VAL A 73 -1.35 3.27 7.03
CA VAL A 73 -0.19 3.37 7.92
C VAL A 73 -0.38 2.59 9.23
N ALA A 74 -1.59 2.61 9.81
CA ALA A 74 -1.89 1.81 11.01
C ALA A 74 -1.71 0.30 10.77
N LEU A 75 -2.15 -0.19 9.61
CA LEU A 75 -2.04 -1.59 9.25
C LEU A 75 -0.58 -1.96 9.00
N ASP A 76 0.16 -1.08 8.33
CA ASP A 76 1.57 -1.27 8.03
C ASP A 76 2.39 -1.39 9.33
N LEU A 77 2.22 -0.44 10.27
CA LEU A 77 2.87 -0.47 11.58
C LEU A 77 2.52 -1.73 12.40
N LEU A 78 1.30 -2.27 12.26
CA LEU A 78 0.94 -3.54 12.89
C LEU A 78 1.67 -4.72 12.26
N CYS A 79 1.75 -4.76 10.94
CA CYS A 79 2.51 -5.77 10.21
C CYS A 79 4.00 -5.69 10.56
N GLU A 80 4.58 -4.50 10.64
CA GLU A 80 5.96 -4.28 11.08
C GLU A 80 6.18 -4.79 12.51
N ASN A 81 5.27 -4.48 13.44
CA ASN A 81 5.32 -4.99 14.81
C ASN A 81 5.26 -6.53 14.87
N GLU A 82 4.43 -7.15 14.04
CA GLU A 82 4.35 -8.61 13.94
C GLU A 82 5.63 -9.22 13.36
N VAL A 83 6.19 -8.63 12.29
CA VAL A 83 7.47 -9.06 11.69
C VAL A 83 8.61 -8.92 12.69
N ALA A 84 8.69 -7.81 13.41
CA ALA A 84 9.63 -7.58 14.51
C ALA A 84 9.53 -8.67 15.60
N THR A 85 8.31 -9.10 15.90
CA THR A 85 8.06 -10.17 16.87
C THR A 85 8.52 -11.52 16.34
N ALA A 86 8.20 -11.82 15.09
CA ALA A 86 8.58 -13.08 14.44
C ALA A 86 10.10 -13.22 14.26
N ARG A 87 10.80 -12.10 14.01
CA ARG A 87 12.25 -12.06 13.79
C ARG A 87 13.05 -11.66 15.04
N LYS A 88 12.42 -11.71 16.22
CA LYS A 88 13.05 -11.26 17.47
C LYS A 88 14.42 -11.88 17.71
N ASP A 89 14.57 -13.19 17.49
CA ASP A 89 15.83 -13.90 17.72
C ASP A 89 16.95 -13.48 16.76
N GLU A 90 16.61 -13.07 15.54
CA GLU A 90 17.57 -12.57 14.55
C GLU A 90 18.00 -11.14 14.87
N LEU A 91 17.04 -10.31 15.29
CA LEU A 91 17.23 -8.92 15.66
C LEU A 91 18.01 -8.78 16.98
N ASP A 92 17.72 -9.63 17.96
CA ASP A 92 18.46 -9.70 19.23
C ASP A 92 19.93 -10.13 18.99
N LYS A 93 20.20 -11.01 18.01
CA LYS A 93 21.57 -11.38 17.59
C LYS A 93 22.27 -10.27 16.82
N ALA A 94 21.54 -9.48 16.04
CA ALA A 94 22.06 -8.35 15.28
C ALA A 94 22.34 -7.12 16.17
N GLY A 95 21.95 -7.16 17.45
CA GLY A 95 22.10 -6.02 18.37
C GLY A 95 21.24 -4.81 17.98
N SER A 96 20.24 -5.01 17.13
CA SER A 96 19.32 -3.95 16.73
C SER A 96 18.22 -3.80 17.79
N ASP A 97 18.12 -2.61 18.39
CA ASP A 97 17.00 -2.30 19.29
C ASP A 97 15.73 -2.09 18.45
N VAL A 98 14.83 -3.08 18.48
CA VAL A 98 13.62 -3.08 17.68
C VAL A 98 12.57 -2.25 18.38
N LYS A 99 12.47 -0.99 17.98
CA LYS A 99 11.38 -0.13 18.43
C LYS A 99 10.07 -0.63 17.84
N ARG A 100 9.06 -0.75 18.68
CA ARG A 100 7.70 -1.07 18.27
C ARG A 100 6.90 0.21 18.12
N ALA A 101 6.10 0.28 17.06
CA ALA A 101 5.14 1.35 16.88
C ALA A 101 4.05 1.26 17.96
N ASP A 102 3.75 2.38 18.63
CA ASP A 102 2.64 2.46 19.58
C ASP A 102 1.31 2.69 18.84
N VAL A 103 0.68 1.59 18.41
CA VAL A 103 -0.66 1.61 17.82
C VAL A 103 -1.68 1.23 18.88
N LYS A 104 -2.64 2.14 19.16
CA LYS A 104 -3.69 1.86 20.17
C LYS A 104 -4.62 0.75 19.68
N TRP A 105 -5.14 -0.06 20.60
CA TRP A 105 -6.00 -1.21 20.27
C TRP A 105 -7.22 -0.88 19.38
N TRP A 106 -7.80 0.31 19.52
CA TRP A 106 -8.96 0.76 18.72
C TRP A 106 -8.55 1.24 17.32
N GLN A 107 -7.36 1.82 17.20
CA GLN A 107 -6.75 2.13 15.90
C GLN A 107 -6.41 0.82 15.18
N ALA A 108 -5.93 -0.19 15.91
CA ALA A 108 -5.66 -1.50 15.35
C ALA A 108 -6.91 -2.22 14.84
N LEU A 109 -8.00 -2.18 15.61
CA LEU A 109 -9.29 -2.77 15.20
C LEU A 109 -9.85 -2.14 13.92
N THR A 110 -9.61 -0.84 13.71
CA THR A 110 -10.15 -0.08 12.59
C THR A 110 -9.15 0.13 11.45
N ALA A 111 -7.93 -0.39 11.58
CA ALA A 111 -6.81 -0.13 10.67
C ALA A 111 -7.06 -0.58 9.22
N GLN A 112 -7.91 -1.60 9.00
CA GLN A 112 -8.22 -2.11 7.67
C GLN A 112 -9.32 -1.31 6.95
N TRP A 113 -10.04 -0.45 7.68
CA TRP A 113 -11.24 0.24 7.22
C TRP A 113 -11.06 1.76 7.21
N LEU A 114 -10.29 2.29 8.17
CA LEU A 114 -10.05 3.71 8.35
C LEU A 114 -8.58 4.04 8.06
N HIS A 115 -8.39 5.14 7.34
CA HIS A 115 -7.07 5.68 7.02
C HIS A 115 -6.59 6.55 8.19
N TRP A 116 -5.59 6.07 8.90
CA TRP A 116 -4.96 6.79 10.01
C TRP A 116 -3.68 7.47 9.51
N GLN A 117 -3.71 8.80 9.33
CA GLN A 117 -2.58 9.56 8.77
C GLN A 117 -1.64 10.16 9.84
N ASN A 118 -2.06 10.19 11.11
CA ASN A 118 -1.34 10.86 12.21
C ASN A 118 -0.86 9.84 13.26
N LEU A 119 -0.08 8.84 12.86
CA LEU A 119 0.51 7.86 13.77
C LEU A 119 1.98 8.18 14.01
N PRO A 120 2.50 7.95 15.24
CA PRO A 120 3.92 8.14 15.51
C PRO A 120 4.75 7.18 14.66
N GLU A 121 5.65 7.73 13.85
CA GLU A 121 6.69 6.97 13.16
C GLU A 121 7.68 6.38 14.20
N VAL A 122 8.25 5.21 13.90
CA VAL A 122 9.10 4.40 14.78
C VAL A 122 10.56 4.88 14.79
#